data_AF-A0A536TPB6-F1
#
_entry.id   AF-A0A536TPB6-F1
#
_cell.length_a   1.000
_cell.length_b   1.000
_cell.length_c   1.000
_cell.angle_alpha   90.00
_cell.angle_beta   90.00
_cell.angle_gamma   90.00
#
_symmetry.space_group_name_H-M   'P 1'
#
loop_
_entity.id
_entity.type
_entity.pdbx_description
1 polymer ?
#
loop_
_entity_poly.entity_id
_entity_poly.type
_entity_poly.pdbx_seq_one_letter_code
_entity_poly.pdbx_strand_id
1 'polypeptide(L)'
;MQRKLHPLEGIVAVFALFFVLALTIGFAQAGEAKVHKTVYLRSSSALVLDADTGEIVIDKNADAVTPIASITKLMTAMVILDRGLDLDQRIVISREDADSLKGTRSRL
;
A
#
# COMPACT_ATOMS: atom_id res chain seq x y z
N MET A 1 57.39 20.12 32.83
CA MET A 1 56.42 20.30 33.94
C MET A 1 55.15 19.51 33.60
N GLN A 2 55.02 18.27 34.09
CA GLN A 2 53.84 17.44 33.80
C GLN A 2 52.85 17.57 34.96
N ARG A 3 51.76 18.32 34.78
CA ARG A 3 50.64 18.33 35.73
C ARG A 3 50.02 16.94 35.72
N LYS A 4 50.28 16.15 36.76
CA LYS A 4 49.50 14.94 37.01
C LYS A 4 48.09 15.37 37.32
N LEU A 5 47.12 14.97 36.49
CA LEU A 5 45.70 15.16 36.78
C LEU A 5 45.40 14.50 38.14
N HIS A 6 44.67 15.20 39.00
CA HIS A 6 44.20 14.62 40.25
C HIS A 6 43.25 13.44 39.92
N PRO A 7 43.22 12.36 40.72
CA PRO A 7 42.42 11.16 40.43
C PRO A 7 40.92 11.47 40.26
N LEU A 8 40.43 12.58 40.84
CA LEU A 8 39.06 13.06 40.73
C LEU A 8 38.75 13.67 39.35
N GLU A 9 39.71 14.34 38.71
CA GLU A 9 39.52 14.99 37.40
C GLU A 9 39.35 13.94 36.28
N GLY A 10 40.06 12.81 36.39
CA GLY A 10 39.92 11.69 35.45
C GLY A 10 38.55 11.01 35.54
N ILE A 11 38.01 10.84 36.75
CA ILE A 11 36.69 10.23 36.96
C ILE A 11 35.60 11.12 36.34
N VAL A 12 35.64 12.43 36.59
CA VAL A 12 34.67 13.39 36.03
C VAL A 12 34.74 13.42 34.50
N ALA A 13 35.95 13.38 33.92
CA ALA A 13 36.12 13.35 32.46
C ALA A 13 35.53 12.07 31.83
N VAL A 14 35.67 10.91 32.48
CA VAL A 14 35.10 9.65 31.99
C VAL A 14 33.57 9.67 32.06
N PHE A 15 32.98 10.18 33.14
CA PHE A 15 31.53 10.33 33.24
C PHE A 15 30.98 11.34 32.23
N ALA A 16 31.66 12.46 32.00
CA ALA A 16 31.27 13.43 30.99
C ALA A 16 31.35 12.83 29.57
N LEU A 17 32.40 12.07 29.26
CA LEU A 17 32.54 11.39 27.98
C LEU A 17 31.47 10.32 27.77
N PHE A 18 31.18 9.53 28.81
CA PHE A 18 30.09 8.55 28.78
C PHE A 18 28.73 9.21 28.57
N PHE A 19 28.47 10.33 29.24
CA PHE A 19 27.22 11.08 29.11
C PHE A 19 27.06 11.68 27.70
N VAL A 20 28.13 12.25 27.13
CA VAL A 20 28.15 12.75 25.75
C VAL A 20 27.92 11.60 24.77
N LEU A 21 28.58 10.46 24.96
CA LEU A 21 28.40 9.28 24.12
C LEU A 21 26.95 8.76 24.19
N ALA A 22 26.39 8.64 25.40
CA ALA A 22 25.01 8.22 25.61
C ALA A 22 24.01 9.17 24.94
N LEU A 23 24.24 10.49 25.02
CA LEU A 23 23.41 11.48 24.33
C LEU A 23 23.51 11.33 22.80
N THR A 24 24.70 11.17 22.24
CA THR A 24 24.87 11.02 20.78
C THR A 24 24.18 9.77 20.23
N ILE A 25 24.21 8.65 20.96
CA ILE A 25 23.52 7.41 20.58
C ILE A 25 22.01 7.58 20.70
N GLY A 26 21.53 8.27 21.74
CA GLY A 26 20.10 8.55 21.93
C GLY A 26 19.49 9.36 20.80
N PHE A 27 20.19 10.37 20.29
CA PHE A 27 19.74 11.15 19.13
C PHE A 27 19.82 10.38 17.80
N ALA A 28 20.80 9.48 17.64
CA ALA A 28 20.93 8.66 16.43
C ALA A 28 19.77 7.63 16.27
N GLN A 29 19.09 7.27 17.36
CA GLN A 29 17.95 6.36 17.36
C GLN A 29 16.60 7.09 17.19
N ALA A 30 16.59 8.42 17.03
CA ALA A 30 15.39 9.17 16.71
C ALA A 30 15.02 8.95 15.22
N GLY A 31 14.51 7.77 14.90
CA GLY A 31 13.93 7.48 13.59
C GLY A 31 12.71 8.35 13.34
N GLU A 32 12.53 8.81 12.10
CA GLU A 32 11.30 9.49 11.70
C GLU A 32 10.11 8.58 11.99
N ALA A 33 9.22 9.01 12.88
CA ALA A 33 7.93 8.37 13.04
C ALA A 33 7.20 8.53 11.69
N LYS A 34 7.07 7.44 10.93
CA LYS A 34 6.18 7.41 9.76
C LYS A 34 4.77 7.74 10.25
N VAL A 35 4.38 9.01 10.13
CA VAL A 35 3.02 9.44 10.43
C VAL A 35 2.14 8.83 9.35
N HIS A 36 1.52 7.71 9.68
CA HIS A 36 0.54 7.09 8.80
C HIS A 36 -0.67 8.03 8.74
N LYS A 37 -0.83 8.73 7.61
CA LYS A 37 -1.99 9.60 7.39
C LYS A 37 -3.24 8.73 7.42
N THR A 38 -4.06 8.86 8.46
CA THR A 38 -5.30 8.11 8.57
C THR A 38 -6.25 8.49 7.44
N VAL A 39 -6.53 7.55 6.54
CA VAL A 39 -7.49 7.72 5.45
C VAL A 39 -8.87 7.23 5.91
N TYR A 40 -9.85 8.12 5.93
CA TYR A 40 -11.22 7.78 6.26
C TYR A 40 -12.02 7.44 5.00
N LEU A 41 -12.40 6.18 4.86
CA LEU A 41 -13.17 5.68 3.72
C LEU A 41 -14.63 5.40 4.11
N ARG A 42 -15.58 5.92 3.34
CA ARG A 42 -17.01 5.58 3.47
C ARG A 42 -17.38 4.23 2.85
N SER A 43 -16.54 3.69 1.98
CA SER A 43 -16.73 2.37 1.36
C SER A 43 -16.81 1.26 2.41
N SER A 44 -17.63 0.24 2.20
CA SER A 44 -17.67 -0.95 3.06
C SER A 44 -16.40 -1.78 2.99
N SER A 45 -15.82 -1.89 1.79
CA SER A 45 -14.54 -2.56 1.53
C SER A 45 -13.64 -1.71 0.62
N ALA A 46 -12.32 -1.83 0.80
CA ALA A 46 -11.30 -1.19 -0.04
C ALA A 46 -9.97 -1.95 0.06
N LEU A 47 -9.22 -1.99 -1.05
CA LEU A 47 -7.86 -2.50 -1.12
C LEU A 47 -7.04 -1.54 -1.99
N VAL A 48 -5.88 -1.10 -1.51
CA VAL A 48 -4.91 -0.32 -2.30
C VAL A 48 -3.58 -1.02 -2.23
N LEU A 49 -3.04 -1.31 -3.42
CA LEU A 49 -1.77 -1.99 -3.62
C LEU A 49 -0.83 -1.05 -4.35
N ASP A 50 0.44 -1.08 -3.98
CA ASP A 50 1.51 -0.58 -4.84
C ASP A 50 1.67 -1.56 -6.02
N ALA A 51 1.55 -1.05 -7.26
CA ALA A 51 1.48 -1.89 -8.45
C ALA A 51 2.83 -2.55 -8.81
N ASP A 52 3.95 -1.93 -8.44
CA ASP A 52 5.29 -2.41 -8.79
C ASP A 52 5.79 -3.45 -7.77
N THR A 53 5.49 -3.23 -6.48
CA THR A 53 5.98 -4.05 -5.37
C THR A 53 4.95 -5.05 -4.84
N GLY A 54 3.65 -4.80 -5.08
CA GLY A 54 2.55 -5.55 -4.48
C GLY A 54 2.32 -5.25 -2.99
N GLU A 55 2.98 -4.23 -2.42
CA GLU A 55 2.77 -3.84 -1.02
C GLU A 55 1.34 -3.34 -0.80
N ILE A 56 0.66 -3.84 0.24
CA ILE A 56 -0.65 -3.37 0.65
C ILE A 56 -0.50 -2.04 1.39
N VAL A 57 -1.04 -0.96 0.80
CA VAL A 57 -1.06 0.38 1.40
C VAL A 57 -2.31 0.60 2.23
N ILE A 58 -3.45 0.06 1.79
CA ILE A 58 -4.72 0.10 2.52
C ILE A 58 -5.39 -1.26 2.40
N ASP A 59 -5.79 -1.82 3.55
CA ASP A 59 -6.71 -2.94 3.64
C ASP A 59 -7.89 -2.54 4.52
N LYS A 60 -9.09 -2.58 3.94
CA LYS A 60 -10.35 -2.44 4.66
C LYS A 60 -11.29 -3.53 4.17
N ASN A 61 -11.42 -4.62 4.93
CA ASN A 61 -12.38 -5.69 4.66
C ASN A 61 -12.24 -6.23 3.21
N ALA A 62 -10.98 -6.36 2.75
CA ALA A 62 -10.67 -6.70 1.36
C ALA A 62 -11.12 -8.12 0.97
N ASP A 63 -11.11 -9.06 1.90
CA ASP A 63 -11.48 -10.46 1.68
C ASP A 63 -13.01 -10.73 1.73
N ALA A 64 -13.83 -9.69 1.90
CA ALA A 64 -15.26 -9.87 2.02
C ALA A 64 -15.93 -10.26 0.69
N VAL A 65 -16.66 -11.37 0.70
CA VAL A 65 -17.47 -11.80 -0.44
C VAL A 65 -18.70 -10.91 -0.57
N THR A 66 -18.70 -10.06 -1.61
CA THR A 66 -19.78 -9.08 -1.85
C THR A 66 -20.11 -8.96 -3.34
N PRO A 67 -21.32 -8.49 -3.71
CA PRO A 67 -21.64 -8.21 -5.11
C PRO A 67 -20.75 -7.08 -5.68
N ILE A 68 -19.96 -7.39 -6.71
CA ILE A 68 -18.99 -6.45 -7.32
C ILE A 68 -19.50 -5.75 -8.61
N ALA A 69 -20.75 -6.04 -8.99
CA ALA A 69 -21.41 -5.46 -10.17
C ALA A 69 -20.54 -5.52 -11.45
N SER A 70 -20.29 -4.38 -12.09
CA SER A 70 -19.57 -4.33 -13.37
C SER A 70 -18.07 -4.68 -13.28
N ILE A 71 -17.49 -4.79 -12.08
CA ILE A 71 -16.08 -5.24 -11.92
C ILE A 71 -15.91 -6.68 -12.44
N THR A 72 -16.98 -7.50 -12.42
CA THR A 72 -16.98 -8.84 -13.04
C THR A 72 -16.51 -8.85 -14.49
N LYS A 73 -16.68 -7.74 -15.22
CA LYS A 73 -16.23 -7.61 -16.62
C LYS A 73 -14.71 -7.71 -16.77
N LEU A 74 -13.93 -7.39 -15.74
CA LEU A 74 -12.47 -7.56 -15.76
C LEU A 74 -12.10 -9.03 -15.91
N MET A 75 -12.76 -9.93 -15.18
CA MET A 75 -12.54 -11.38 -15.33
C MET A 75 -12.95 -11.87 -16.72
N THR A 76 -14.08 -11.38 -17.26
CA THR A 76 -14.50 -11.70 -18.63
C THR A 76 -13.44 -11.27 -19.65
N ALA A 77 -12.89 -10.06 -19.51
CA ALA A 77 -11.82 -9.59 -20.37
C ALA A 77 -10.55 -10.44 -20.24
N MET A 78 -10.14 -10.78 -19.02
CA MET A 78 -8.98 -11.66 -18.79
C MET A 78 -9.16 -13.02 -19.47
N VAL A 79 -10.33 -13.67 -19.34
CA VAL A 79 -10.61 -14.94 -20.00
C VAL A 79 -10.49 -14.84 -21.53
N ILE A 80 -10.93 -13.74 -22.14
CA ILE A 80 -10.79 -13.54 -23.59
C ILE A 80 -9.33 -13.34 -23.99
N LEU A 81 -8.58 -12.53 -23.25
CA LEU A 81 -7.16 -12.26 -23.50
C LEU A 81 -6.30 -13.52 -23.34
N ASP A 82 -6.53 -14.30 -22.28
CA ASP A 82 -5.81 -15.55 -22.00
C ASP A 82 -6.04 -16.61 -23.10
N ARG A 83 -7.16 -16.53 -23.81
CA ARG A 83 -7.47 -17.42 -24.95
C ARG A 83 -6.80 -16.99 -26.25
N GLY A 84 -6.25 -15.79 -26.33
CA GLY A 84 -5.59 -15.27 -27.53
C GLY A 84 -6.52 -15.22 -28.75
N LEU A 85 -7.81 -14.95 -28.54
CA LEU A 85 -8.77 -14.79 -29.64
C LEU A 85 -8.42 -13.56 -30.48
N ASP A 86 -8.75 -13.60 -31.77
CA ASP A 86 -8.64 -12.44 -32.64
C ASP A 86 -9.66 -11.37 -32.21
N LEU A 87 -9.17 -10.22 -31.74
CA LEU A 87 -10.01 -9.12 -31.27
C LEU A 87 -10.69 -8.37 -32.42
N ASP A 88 -10.20 -8.53 -33.65
CA ASP A 88 -10.81 -7.99 -34.86
C ASP A 88 -11.82 -8.96 -35.49
N GLN A 89 -12.00 -10.13 -34.88
CA GLN A 89 -12.98 -11.12 -35.32
C GLN A 89 -14.39 -10.50 -35.31
N ARG A 90 -15.07 -10.60 -36.45
CA ARG A 90 -16.49 -10.27 -36.53
C ARG A 90 -17.31 -11.29 -35.75
N ILE A 91 -18.07 -10.80 -34.77
CA ILE A 91 -19.03 -11.58 -34.00
C ILE A 91 -20.46 -11.15 -34.35
N VAL A 92 -21.39 -12.10 -34.29
CA VAL A 92 -22.81 -11.84 -34.49
C VAL A 92 -23.46 -11.62 -33.13
N ILE A 93 -24.11 -10.47 -32.94
CA ILE A 93 -24.92 -10.19 -31.75
C ILE A 93 -26.27 -10.87 -31.94
N SER A 94 -26.59 -11.85 -31.09
CA SER A 94 -27.85 -12.58 -31.16
C SER A 94 -28.96 -11.84 -30.40
N ARG A 95 -30.19 -12.36 -30.46
CA ARG A 95 -31.31 -11.78 -29.71
C ARG A 95 -31.16 -11.98 -28.21
N GLU A 96 -30.48 -13.06 -27.82
CA GLU A 96 -30.21 -13.43 -26.43
C GLU A 96 -29.18 -12.50 -25.76
N ASP A 97 -28.28 -11.89 -26.55
CA ASP A 97 -27.31 -10.92 -26.06
C ASP A 97 -27.94 -9.56 -25.71
N ALA A 98 -29.13 -9.27 -26.25
CA ALA A 98 -29.82 -8.01 -26.04
C ALA A 98 -30.51 -7.97 -24.66
N ASP A 99 -30.09 -7.03 -23.81
CA ASP A 99 -30.73 -6.78 -22.52
C ASP A 99 -32.09 -6.09 -22.73
N SER A 100 -33.16 -6.87 -22.64
CA SER A 100 -34.54 -6.38 -22.75
C SER A 100 -35.20 -6.09 -21.40
N LEU A 101 -34.57 -6.51 -20.29
CA LEU A 101 -35.19 -6.50 -18.96
C LEU A 101 -34.76 -5.31 -18.11
N LYS A 102 -33.50 -4.85 -18.23
CA LYS A 102 -32.96 -3.80 -17.36
C LYS A 102 -33.08 -2.39 -17.94
N GLY A 103 -33.72 -2.25 -19.10
CA GLY A 103 -33.91 -0.95 -19.77
C GLY A 103 -32.59 -0.25 -20.18
N THR A 104 -31.50 -1.00 -20.22
CA THR A 104 -30.17 -0.53 -20.62
C THR A 104 -30.15 -0.39 -22.15
N ARG A 105 -30.00 0.84 -22.65
CA ARG A 105 -29.91 1.07 -24.09
C ARG A 105 -28.49 0.85 -24.58
N SER A 106 -28.33 -0.04 -25.56
CA SER A 106 -27.19 -0.02 -26.47
C SER A 106 -27.22 1.27 -27.30
N ARG A 107 -26.05 1.87 -27.55
CA ARG A 107 -25.87 2.97 -28.53
C ARG A 107 -25.32 2.48 -29.87
N LEU A 108 -25.14 1.16 -29.99
CA LEU A 108 -24.82 0.46 -31.23
C LEU A 108 -26.11 0.12 -31.97
#